data_AF-A0A226QDY4-F1
#
_entry.id   AF-A0A226QDY4-F1
#
_cell.length_a   1.000
_cell.length_b   1.000
_cell.length_c   1.000
_cell.angle_alpha   90.00
_cell.angle_beta   90.00
_cell.angle_gamma   90.00
#
_symmetry.space_group_name_H-M   'P 1'
#
loop_
_entity.id
_entity.type
_entity.pdbx_description
1 polymer ?
#
loop_
_entity_poly.entity_id
_entity_poly.type
_entity_poly.pdbx_seq_one_letter_code
_entity_poly.pdbx_strand_id
1 'polypeptide(L)'
;MKWTGEDVALYERERDYIDTALLPLLPVAFGQGAKRLASGGELVGLIAAEVERQLKGRLFLMPSFVYFADEPRALLTERLADWTNRLRREGMKHLFYVTCDRAWQEGEEADRVWFVPVVPLESMGESYKHELVREQAAELLRFLIGRWAQE
;
A
#
# COMPACT_ATOMS: atom_id res chain seq x y z
N MET A 1 -1.57 11.58 4.76
CA MET A 1 -1.65 11.36 6.22
C MET A 1 -1.38 9.91 6.54
N LYS A 2 -0.94 9.57 7.76
CA LYS A 2 -0.67 8.20 8.21
C LYS A 2 -1.58 7.82 9.37
N TRP A 3 -1.56 6.56 9.80
CA TRP A 3 -2.29 6.12 10.99
C TRP A 3 -1.58 6.53 12.29
N THR A 4 -1.62 7.82 12.59
CA THR A 4 -1.13 8.40 13.85
C THR A 4 -2.25 9.19 14.52
N GLY A 5 -2.18 9.40 15.84
CA GLY A 5 -3.24 10.15 16.54
C GLY A 5 -3.43 11.58 16.01
N GLU A 6 -2.32 12.25 15.64
CA GLU A 6 -2.34 13.59 15.05
C GLU A 6 -3.00 13.59 13.66
N ASP A 7 -2.58 12.67 12.79
CA ASP A 7 -3.11 12.56 11.43
C ASP A 7 -4.57 12.12 11.42
N VAL A 8 -5.00 11.24 12.34
CA VAL A 8 -6.40 10.83 12.45
C VAL A 8 -7.28 12.00 12.89
N ALA A 9 -6.84 12.79 13.88
CA ALA A 9 -7.57 13.99 14.30
C ALA A 9 -7.68 15.01 13.16
N LEU A 10 -6.64 15.13 12.34
CA LEU A 10 -6.66 15.98 11.14
C LEU A 10 -7.59 15.40 10.06
N TYR A 11 -7.56 14.08 9.84
CA TYR A 11 -8.45 13.39 8.90
C TYR A 11 -9.92 13.60 9.26
N GLU A 12 -10.30 13.48 10.54
CA GLU A 12 -11.68 13.67 10.98
C GLU A 12 -12.18 15.09 10.71
N ARG A 13 -11.30 16.09 10.81
CA ARG A 13 -11.62 17.49 10.53
C ARG A 13 -11.69 17.81 9.04
N GLU A 14 -10.79 17.23 8.25
CA GLU A 14 -10.60 17.53 6.82
C GLU A 14 -11.16 16.40 5.94
N ARG A 15 -12.13 15.63 6.45
CA ARG A 15 -12.65 14.40 5.84
C ARG A 15 -13.14 14.57 4.41
N ASP A 16 -13.67 15.75 4.09
CA ASP A 16 -14.18 16.07 2.75
C ASP A 16 -13.08 16.20 1.68
N TYR A 17 -11.82 16.43 2.09
CA TYR A 17 -10.68 16.58 1.18
C TYR A 17 -9.86 15.30 1.02
N ILE A 18 -10.09 14.31 1.88
CA ILE A 18 -9.32 13.06 1.94
C ILE A 18 -10.18 11.93 1.42
N ASP A 19 -10.07 11.70 0.11
CA ASP A 19 -10.94 10.78 -0.63
C ASP A 19 -10.25 9.45 -0.99
N THR A 20 -8.95 9.30 -0.68
CA THR A 20 -8.14 8.17 -1.14
C THR A 20 -7.47 7.43 0.01
N ALA A 21 -7.68 6.11 0.07
CA ALA A 21 -6.97 5.21 0.96
C ALA A 21 -5.91 4.40 0.20
N LEU A 22 -4.69 4.37 0.71
CA LEU A 22 -3.65 3.44 0.27
C LEU A 22 -3.40 2.41 1.36
N LEU A 23 -3.65 1.14 1.07
CA LEU A 23 -3.52 0.04 2.01
C LEU A 23 -2.34 -0.87 1.62
N PRO A 24 -1.25 -0.89 2.40
CA PRO A 24 -0.16 -1.84 2.17
C PRO A 24 -0.62 -3.27 2.48
N LEU A 25 -0.40 -4.22 1.58
CA LEU A 25 -0.65 -5.66 1.82
C LEU A 25 0.69 -6.36 2.02
N LEU A 26 0.96 -6.85 3.23
CA LEU A 26 2.27 -7.36 3.61
C LEU A 26 2.22 -8.86 3.95
N PRO A 27 2.75 -9.74 3.08
CA PRO A 27 2.91 -11.14 3.42
C PRO A 27 4.04 -11.32 4.44
N VAL A 28 3.86 -12.23 5.39
CA VAL A 28 4.90 -12.68 6.32
C VAL A 28 5.09 -14.19 6.23
N ALA A 29 6.31 -14.66 6.45
CA ALA A 29 6.61 -16.08 6.54
C ALA A 29 7.84 -16.28 7.42
N PHE A 30 8.02 -17.50 7.92
CA PHE A 30 9.22 -17.92 8.62
C PHE A 30 9.96 -18.99 7.79
N GLY A 31 11.28 -19.03 7.90
CA GLY A 31 12.11 -19.98 7.14
C GLY A 31 12.44 -19.51 5.72
N GLN A 32 12.30 -20.40 4.74
CA GLN A 32 12.66 -20.08 3.36
C GLN A 32 11.78 -18.94 2.82
N GLY A 33 12.40 -17.94 2.20
CA GLY A 33 11.70 -16.78 1.64
C GLY A 33 11.37 -15.66 2.65
N ALA A 34 11.51 -15.87 3.96
CA ALA A 34 11.22 -14.87 4.98
C ALA A 34 11.97 -13.55 4.76
N LYS A 35 13.28 -13.64 4.50
CA LYS A 35 14.13 -12.49 4.21
C LYS A 35 13.65 -11.70 2.98
N ARG A 36 13.24 -12.40 1.92
CA ARG A 36 12.70 -11.78 0.70
C ARG A 36 11.42 -11.01 1.01
N LEU A 37 10.48 -11.61 1.76
CA LEU A 37 9.23 -10.94 2.14
C LEU A 37 9.50 -9.74 3.05
N ALA A 38 10.43 -9.85 3.99
CA ALA A 38 10.84 -8.75 4.85
C ALA A 38 11.42 -7.57 4.06
N SER A 39 12.38 -7.81 3.16
CA SER A 39 12.93 -6.75 2.30
C SER A 39 11.88 -6.13 1.38
N GLY A 40 10.97 -6.95 0.85
CA GLY A 40 9.84 -6.46 0.05
C GLY A 40 8.89 -5.58 0.86
N GLY A 41 8.57 -5.97 2.10
CA GLY A 41 7.71 -5.21 2.99
C GLY A 41 8.33 -3.88 3.43
N GLU A 42 9.63 -3.85 3.69
CA GLU A 42 10.38 -2.61 3.95
C GLU A 42 10.26 -1.65 2.76
N LEU A 43 10.51 -2.15 1.54
CA LEU A 43 10.43 -1.33 0.33
C LEU A 43 9.00 -0.81 0.08
N VAL A 44 7.99 -1.66 0.26
CA VAL A 44 6.57 -1.26 0.18
C VAL A 44 6.27 -0.13 1.16
N GLY A 45 6.73 -0.24 2.41
CA GLY A 45 6.54 0.80 3.43
C GLY A 45 7.19 2.12 3.05
N LEU A 46 8.44 2.09 2.56
CA LEU A 46 9.18 3.27 2.12
C LEU A 46 8.48 3.97 0.93
N ILE A 47 8.07 3.20 -0.07
CA ILE A 47 7.37 3.73 -1.26
C ILE A 47 6.02 4.33 -0.86
N ALA A 48 5.23 3.63 -0.05
CA ALA A 48 3.91 4.10 0.36
C ALA A 48 3.99 5.39 1.19
N ALA A 49 4.99 5.50 2.06
CA ALA A 49 5.25 6.72 2.83
C ALA A 49 5.69 7.89 1.93
N GLU A 50 6.51 7.62 0.90
CA GLU A 50 6.93 8.66 -0.05
C GLU A 50 5.77 9.15 -0.91
N VAL A 51 4.87 8.26 -1.34
CA VAL A 51 3.64 8.65 -2.07
C VAL A 51 2.69 9.44 -1.17
N GLU A 52 2.49 9.02 0.08
CA GLU A 52 1.70 9.78 1.06
C GLU A 52 2.25 11.19 1.25
N ARG A 53 3.57 11.34 1.35
CA ARG A 53 4.23 12.64 1.46
C ARG A 53 3.92 13.55 0.27
N GLN A 54 3.87 13.01 -0.94
CA GLN A 54 3.59 13.75 -2.17
C GLN A 54 2.09 14.06 -2.37
N LEU A 55 1.20 13.21 -1.84
CA LEU A 55 -0.26 13.38 -1.87
C LEU A 55 -0.84 13.80 -0.51
N LYS A 56 -0.05 14.49 0.31
CA LYS A 56 -0.45 14.90 1.65
C LYS A 56 -1.70 15.78 1.58
N GLY A 57 -2.68 15.46 2.42
CA GLY A 57 -3.98 16.15 2.45
C GLY A 57 -5.07 15.51 1.59
N ARG A 58 -4.74 14.54 0.72
CA ARG A 58 -5.72 13.79 -0.09
C ARG A 58 -5.63 12.28 0.09
N LEU A 59 -4.42 11.76 0.25
CA LEU A 59 -4.17 10.34 0.47
C LEU A 59 -3.97 10.06 1.96
N PHE A 60 -4.65 9.02 2.42
CA PHE A 60 -4.53 8.46 3.75
C PHE A 60 -3.87 7.08 3.67
N LEU A 61 -2.66 6.97 4.19
CA LEU A 61 -1.88 5.75 4.26
C LEU A 61 -2.35 4.94 5.48
N MET A 62 -3.02 3.83 5.20
CA MET A 62 -3.55 2.92 6.21
C MET A 62 -2.43 2.08 6.85
N PRO A 63 -2.64 1.55 8.07
CA PRO A 63 -1.82 0.47 8.59
C PRO A 63 -1.81 -0.71 7.63
N SER A 64 -0.71 -1.48 7.61
CA SER A 64 -0.60 -2.63 6.73
C SER A 64 -1.63 -3.72 7.06
N PHE A 65 -2.24 -4.26 6.01
CA PHE A 65 -2.95 -5.54 6.07
C PHE A 65 -1.92 -6.66 6.03
N VAL A 66 -1.62 -7.23 7.20
CA VAL A 66 -0.62 -8.30 7.37
C VAL A 66 -1.29 -9.67 7.35
N TYR A 67 -0.65 -10.62 6.69
CA TYR A 67 -1.10 -12.01 6.58
C TYR A 67 0.08 -12.96 6.38
N PHE A 68 -0.07 -14.22 6.78
CA PHE A 68 0.92 -15.24 6.46
C PHE A 68 0.80 -15.67 4.99
N ALA A 69 1.96 -15.91 4.36
CA ALA A 69 2.02 -16.28 2.94
C ALA A 69 1.38 -17.64 2.62
N ASP A 70 1.16 -18.49 3.63
CA ASP A 70 0.47 -19.77 3.53
C ASP A 70 -1.01 -19.71 3.92
N GLU A 71 -1.55 -18.52 4.26
CA GLU A 71 -2.98 -18.36 4.49
C GLU A 71 -3.77 -18.68 3.21
N PRO A 72 -4.91 -19.39 3.31
CA PRO A 72 -5.75 -19.68 2.17
C PRO A 72 -6.19 -18.40 1.44
N ARG A 73 -5.97 -18.36 0.13
CA ARG A 73 -6.25 -17.18 -0.69
C ARG A 73 -7.69 -16.68 -0.57
N ALA A 74 -8.66 -17.59 -0.53
CA ALA A 74 -10.07 -17.25 -0.38
C ALA A 74 -10.35 -16.46 0.91
N LEU A 75 -9.74 -16.86 2.03
CA LEU A 75 -9.87 -16.17 3.32
C LEU A 75 -9.25 -14.77 3.27
N LEU A 76 -8.10 -14.63 2.59
CA LEU A 76 -7.45 -13.33 2.42
C LEU A 76 -8.30 -12.37 1.60
N THR A 77 -8.87 -12.85 0.49
CA THR A 77 -9.72 -12.05 -0.39
C THR A 77 -11.00 -11.62 0.33
N GLU A 78 -11.64 -12.51 1.10
CA GLU A 78 -12.82 -12.17 1.91
C GLU A 78 -12.49 -11.09 2.95
N ARG A 79 -11.42 -11.27 3.73
CA ARG A 79 -10.97 -10.28 4.72
C ARG A 79 -10.63 -8.93 4.08
N LEU A 80 -9.96 -8.92 2.92
CA LEU A 80 -9.64 -7.69 2.22
C LEU A 80 -10.91 -6.99 1.72
N ALA A 81 -11.87 -7.75 1.16
CA ALA A 81 -13.14 -7.21 0.71
C ALA A 81 -13.92 -6.55 1.85
N ASP A 82 -13.91 -7.13 3.05
CA ASP A 82 -14.52 -6.52 4.24
C ASP A 82 -13.88 -5.18 4.62
N TRP A 83 -12.54 -5.10 4.58
CA TRP A 83 -11.82 -3.85 4.78
C TRP A 83 -12.21 -2.80 3.74
N THR A 84 -12.22 -3.19 2.47
CA THR A 84 -12.55 -2.32 1.35
C THR A 84 -13.99 -1.80 1.46
N ASN A 85 -14.94 -2.68 1.76
CA ASN A 85 -16.35 -2.31 1.94
C ASN A 85 -16.55 -1.39 3.15
N ARG A 86 -15.79 -1.58 4.22
CA ARG A 86 -15.85 -0.68 5.39
C ARG A 86 -15.29 0.70 5.07
N LEU A 87 -14.11 0.77 4.44
CA LEU A 87 -13.50 2.05 4.05
C LEU A 87 -14.37 2.83 3.05
N ARG A 88 -15.02 2.16 2.10
CA ARG A 88 -15.99 2.79 1.20
C ARG A 88 -17.18 3.40 1.96
N ARG A 89 -17.73 2.68 2.94
CA ARG A 89 -18.83 3.20 3.78
C ARG A 89 -18.40 4.43 4.59
N GLU A 90 -17.12 4.52 4.94
CA GLU A 90 -16.54 5.69 5.60
C GLU A 90 -16.19 6.83 4.61
N GLY A 91 -16.58 6.73 3.34
CA GLY A 91 -16.43 7.82 2.37
C GLY A 91 -15.10 7.86 1.62
N MET A 92 -14.24 6.83 1.77
CA MET A 92 -13.08 6.67 0.90
C MET A 92 -13.57 6.31 -0.50
N LYS A 93 -13.42 7.24 -1.44
CA LYS A 93 -13.87 7.07 -2.83
C LYS A 93 -12.92 6.16 -3.60
N HIS A 94 -11.62 6.40 -3.42
CA HIS A 94 -10.57 5.68 -4.13
C HIS A 94 -9.81 4.78 -3.17
N LEU A 95 -9.72 3.50 -3.49
CA LEU A 95 -9.00 2.50 -2.69
C LEU A 95 -7.95 1.83 -3.54
N PHE A 96 -6.70 1.90 -3.07
CA PHE A 96 -5.56 1.29 -3.73
C PHE A 96 -4.78 0.44 -2.76
N TYR A 97 -4.08 -0.54 -3.33
CA TYR A 97 -3.25 -1.46 -2.57
C TYR A 97 -1.83 -1.43 -3.11
N VAL A 98 -0.87 -1.59 -2.22
CA VAL A 98 0.55 -1.71 -2.59
C VAL A 98 1.15 -2.90 -1.88
N THR A 99 1.85 -3.77 -2.62
CA THR A 99 2.33 -5.04 -2.07
C THR A 99 3.57 -5.56 -2.78
N CYS A 100 4.30 -6.45 -2.13
CA CYS A 100 5.36 -7.26 -2.73
C CYS A 100 4.91 -8.71 -3.02
N ASP A 101 3.63 -9.03 -2.84
CA ASP A 101 3.02 -10.31 -3.19
C ASP A 101 2.29 -10.22 -4.52
N ARG A 102 2.85 -10.89 -5.53
CA ARG A 102 2.32 -10.89 -6.90
C ARG A 102 0.95 -11.55 -7.00
N ALA A 103 0.56 -12.40 -6.05
CA ALA A 103 -0.74 -13.06 -6.06
C ALA A 103 -1.92 -12.06 -6.06
N TRP A 104 -1.72 -10.84 -5.57
CA TRP A 104 -2.72 -9.77 -5.62
C TRP A 104 -2.88 -9.09 -6.98
N GLN A 105 -2.03 -9.38 -7.96
CA GLN A 105 -2.25 -8.92 -9.33
C GLN A 105 -3.24 -9.80 -10.12
N GLU A 106 -3.88 -10.75 -9.44
CA GLU A 106 -4.92 -11.62 -9.98
C GLU A 106 -6.21 -11.47 -9.15
N GLY A 107 -7.37 -11.61 -9.81
CA GLY A 107 -8.68 -11.51 -9.17
C GLY A 107 -9.30 -10.11 -9.27
N GLU A 108 -10.36 -9.88 -8.48
CA GLU A 108 -11.22 -8.70 -8.60
C GLU A 108 -10.54 -7.38 -8.22
N GLU A 109 -9.60 -7.40 -7.28
CA GLU A 109 -8.90 -6.18 -6.81
C GLU A 109 -7.63 -5.87 -7.62
N ALA A 110 -7.28 -6.71 -8.60
CA ALA A 110 -6.03 -6.62 -9.36
C ALA A 110 -5.82 -5.26 -10.04
N ASP A 111 -6.91 -4.61 -10.44
CA ASP A 111 -6.89 -3.29 -11.07
C ASP A 111 -6.46 -2.16 -10.11
N ARG A 112 -6.63 -2.35 -8.81
CA ARG A 112 -6.24 -1.41 -7.75
C ARG A 112 -4.91 -1.73 -7.08
N VAL A 113 -4.27 -2.84 -7.45
CA VAL A 113 -3.03 -3.32 -6.83
C VAL A 113 -1.81 -2.84 -7.60
N TRP A 114 -0.92 -2.14 -6.89
CA TRP A 114 0.45 -1.90 -7.33
C TRP A 114 1.40 -2.95 -6.74
N PHE A 115 2.13 -3.62 -7.61
CA PHE A 115 3.15 -4.59 -7.22
C PHE A 115 4.53 -3.93 -7.17
N VAL A 116 5.22 -4.11 -6.06
CA VAL A 116 6.59 -3.67 -5.83
C VAL A 116 7.52 -4.87 -6.02
N PRO A 117 8.43 -4.84 -7.01
CA PRO A 117 9.39 -5.91 -7.20
C PRO A 117 10.36 -5.95 -6.02
N VAL A 118 10.53 -7.14 -5.41
CA VAL A 118 11.44 -7.29 -4.29
C VAL A 118 12.88 -7.15 -4.76
N VAL A 119 13.62 -6.24 -4.14
CA VAL A 119 15.07 -6.11 -4.30
C VAL A 119 15.77 -6.14 -2.93
N PRO A 120 17.00 -6.67 -2.83
CA PRO A 120 17.73 -6.70 -1.56
C PRO A 120 18.19 -5.28 -1.17
N LEU A 121 17.50 -4.65 -0.23
CA LEU A 121 17.83 -3.29 0.23
C LEU A 121 19.12 -3.26 1.05
N GLU A 122 19.33 -4.26 1.90
CA GLU A 122 20.47 -4.36 2.84
C GLU A 122 21.87 -4.16 2.22
N SER A 123 22.07 -4.54 0.95
CA SER A 123 23.36 -4.40 0.25
C SER A 123 23.48 -3.11 -0.55
N MET A 124 22.43 -2.28 -0.59
CA MET A 124 22.40 -1.05 -1.37
C MET A 124 22.98 0.13 -0.58
N GLY A 125 23.72 1.00 -1.28
CA GLY A 125 24.10 2.30 -0.71
C GLY A 125 22.87 3.19 -0.50
N GLU A 126 22.90 4.00 0.55
CA GLU A 126 21.75 4.84 0.94
C GLU A 126 21.27 5.78 -0.18
N SER A 127 22.19 6.36 -0.96
CA SER A 127 21.83 7.21 -2.10
C SER A 127 21.01 6.44 -3.16
N TYR A 128 21.41 5.20 -3.45
CA TYR A 128 20.72 4.35 -4.41
C TYR A 128 19.36 3.89 -3.88
N LYS A 129 19.25 3.56 -2.58
CA LYS A 129 17.95 3.26 -1.96
C LYS A 129 16.98 4.43 -2.09
N HIS A 130 17.44 5.65 -1.82
CA HIS A 130 16.62 6.85 -1.94
C HIS A 130 16.15 7.10 -3.37
N GLU A 131 17.03 6.89 -4.36
CA GLU A 131 16.69 7.01 -5.78
C GLU A 131 15.65 5.97 -6.19
N LEU A 132 15.89 4.69 -5.86
CA LEU A 132 14.95 3.60 -6.11
C LEU A 132 13.57 3.88 -5.52
N VAL A 133 13.49 4.30 -4.25
CA VAL A 133 12.23 4.62 -3.58
C VAL A 133 11.51 5.75 -4.30
N ARG A 134 12.23 6.80 -4.73
CA ARG A 134 11.64 7.93 -5.46
C ARG A 134 11.10 7.52 -6.82
N GLU A 135 11.84 6.71 -7.57
CA GLU A 135 11.42 6.21 -8.88
C GLU A 135 10.16 5.35 -8.76
N GLN A 136 10.16 4.40 -7.83
CA GLN A 136 9.02 3.50 -7.59
C GLN A 136 7.81 4.26 -7.03
N ALA A 137 8.02 5.27 -6.18
CA ALA A 137 6.95 6.15 -5.70
C ALA A 137 6.35 6.99 -6.84
N ALA A 138 7.17 7.47 -7.78
CA ALA A 138 6.68 8.19 -8.94
C ALA A 138 5.85 7.30 -9.87
N GLU A 139 6.21 6.02 -10.02
CA GLU A 139 5.41 5.03 -10.74
C GLU A 139 4.07 4.76 -10.07
N LEU A 140 4.08 4.50 -8.76
CA LEU A 140 2.84 4.33 -7.97
C LEU A 140 1.97 5.59 -8.08
N LEU A 141 2.53 6.79 -7.95
CA LEU A 141 1.78 8.03 -8.09
C LEU A 141 1.09 8.15 -9.46
N ARG A 142 1.80 7.83 -10.55
CA ARG A 142 1.21 7.82 -11.90
C ARG A 142 0.08 6.80 -12.01
N PHE A 143 0.24 5.63 -11.40
CA PHE A 143 -0.82 4.62 -11.33
C PHE A 143 -2.06 5.15 -10.61
N LEU A 144 -1.91 5.75 -9.42
CA LEU A 144 -3.04 6.31 -8.64
C LEU A 144 -3.79 7.38 -9.44
N ILE A 145 -3.06 8.35 -10.00
CA ILE A 145 -3.65 9.44 -10.79
C ILE A 145 -4.34 8.91 -12.05
N GLY A 146 -3.73 7.94 -12.73
CA GLY A 146 -4.30 7.32 -13.92
C GLY A 146 -5.63 6.60 -13.64
N ARG A 147 -5.76 5.99 -12.46
CA ARG A 147 -6.99 5.32 -12.02
C ARG A 147 -8.06 6.30 -11.56
N TRP A 148 -7.69 7.38 -10.87
CA TRP A 148 -8.63 8.45 -10.49
C TRP A 148 -9.35 9.07 -11.69
N ALA A 149 -8.71 9.14 -12.85
CA ALA A 149 -9.32 9.70 -14.06
C ALA A 149 -10.31 8.75 -14.76
N GLN A 150 -10.37 7.48 -14.34
CA GLN A 150 -11.18 6.42 -14.97
C GLN A 150 -12.39 6.01 -14.11
N GLU A 151 -12.45 6.44 -12.85
CA GLU A 151 -13.60 6.27 -11.94
C GLU A 151 -14.55 7.48 -12.00
#